data_AF-A0A5N6ZD86-F1
#
_entry.id   AF-A0A5N6ZD86-F1
#
_cell.length_a   1.000
_cell.length_b   1.000
_cell.length_c   1.000
_cell.angle_alpha   90.00
_cell.angle_beta   90.00
_cell.angle_gamma   90.00
#
_symmetry.space_group_name_H-M   'P 1'
#
loop_
_entity.id
_entity.type
_entity.pdbx_description
1 polymer ?
#
loop_
_entity_poly.entity_id
_entity_poly.type
_entity_poly.pdbx_seq_one_letter_code
_entity_poly.pdbx_strand_id
1 'polypeptide(L)'
;MTAPPTSRVDLGGNILLQPPLSRCGRGPGVIIVRPESYAECQDKASLDPEPVQKWAEESYAVVQITLDLESSANDSGVVGLVERGIEALESLEECKQKDRFAILVYGSPVGYAPQFAEVLGKIITVMGTRLAAAVFFSSWKIDGVSIPMLSHIPGDSPTTRHAKDNRTVYSYADASSAGFMIPGHSDFQITSAGVAHTRSLAFLKKYLNGPYFDLEKIWEEHTWYEFGDRSVEKTMATMVQEPYVNHIPTMTGGIGRAQLSKFYLEHFIFNNPTDTSLELISRTIGTDRIVDEFILSLTHNKEIDWLLPGIPPTGKPLRIPFTSVVNIRGDRLYHEHIAWDQATVLVQLGLMPQYLPYPYALPGGQVPGPGKRFEYRVPAAGVETAIKLQDEHGVPSNKMFELTVREVDDK
;
A
#
# COMPACT_ATOMS: atom_id res chain seq x y z
N MET A 1 -7.20 -22.56 -9.56
CA MET A 1 -6.41 -23.50 -8.72
C MET A 1 -5.55 -22.68 -7.77
N THR A 2 -5.98 -22.50 -6.52
CA THR A 2 -5.16 -21.94 -5.45
C THR A 2 -4.19 -23.02 -4.98
N ALA A 3 -2.88 -22.81 -5.10
CA ALA A 3 -1.91 -23.63 -4.39
C ALA A 3 -2.28 -23.61 -2.89
N PRO A 4 -2.24 -24.74 -2.17
CA PRO A 4 -2.47 -24.72 -0.73
C PRO A 4 -1.41 -23.80 -0.10
N PRO A 5 -1.78 -22.95 0.89
CA PRO A 5 -0.79 -22.20 1.62
C PRO A 5 0.17 -23.20 2.26
N THR A 6 1.45 -23.14 1.90
CA THR A 6 2.46 -23.99 2.54
C THR A 6 2.44 -23.63 4.02
N SER A 7 2.06 -24.61 4.85
CA SER A 7 1.85 -24.37 6.27
C SER A 7 3.15 -23.99 6.94
N ARG A 8 3.07 -23.09 7.92
CA ARG A 8 4.19 -22.75 8.80
C ARG A 8 4.77 -24.02 9.42
N VAL A 9 6.08 -24.09 9.51
CA VAL A 9 6.82 -25.19 10.12
C VAL A 9 7.50 -24.68 11.39
N ASP A 10 7.12 -25.23 12.54
CA ASP A 10 7.84 -25.00 13.79
C ASP A 10 9.10 -25.87 13.80
N LEU A 11 10.27 -25.23 13.88
CA LEU A 11 11.56 -25.91 13.90
C LEU A 11 12.09 -26.12 15.34
N GLY A 12 11.31 -25.73 16.35
CA GLY A 12 11.67 -25.80 17.75
C GLY A 12 12.74 -24.78 18.17
N GLY A 13 12.74 -24.43 19.45
CA GLY A 13 13.67 -23.44 20.00
C GLY A 13 13.40 -22.03 19.47
N ASN A 14 12.12 -21.63 19.43
CA ASN A 14 11.64 -20.31 19.02
C ASN A 14 11.87 -19.94 17.54
N ILE A 15 12.06 -20.94 16.68
CA ILE A 15 12.24 -20.77 15.24
C ILE A 15 10.99 -21.22 14.48
N LEU A 16 10.47 -20.35 13.64
CA LEU A 16 9.36 -20.61 12.72
C LEU A 16 9.85 -20.43 11.28
N LEU A 17 9.52 -21.37 10.40
CA LEU A 17 9.76 -21.28 8.96
C LEU A 17 8.43 -21.12 8.21
N GLN A 18 8.38 -20.15 7.30
CA GLN A 18 7.26 -19.89 6.40
C GLN A 18 7.76 -19.85 4.96
N PRO A 19 7.35 -20.80 4.10
CA PRO A 19 7.61 -20.72 2.67
C PRO A 19 6.90 -19.53 2.01
N PRO A 20 7.34 -19.07 0.83
CA PRO A 20 6.68 -18.00 0.08
C PRO A 20 5.19 -18.26 -0.16
N LEU A 21 4.36 -17.22 -0.09
CA LEU A 21 2.89 -17.27 -0.27
C LEU A 21 2.42 -16.70 -1.62
N SER A 22 3.34 -16.24 -2.46
CA SER A 22 3.04 -15.87 -3.85
C SER A 22 2.65 -17.11 -4.68
N ARG A 23 2.01 -16.91 -5.83
CA ARG A 23 1.67 -17.99 -6.77
C ARG A 23 2.90 -18.68 -7.35
N CYS A 24 4.03 -17.97 -7.50
CA CYS A 24 5.28 -18.57 -7.95
C CYS A 24 5.89 -19.49 -6.87
N GLY A 25 5.51 -19.31 -5.60
CA GLY A 25 5.87 -20.17 -4.48
C GLY A 25 7.37 -20.23 -4.19
N ARG A 26 8.16 -19.28 -4.72
CA ARG A 26 9.62 -19.31 -4.64
C ARG A 26 10.20 -17.91 -4.48
N GLY A 27 11.28 -17.77 -3.72
CA GLY A 27 12.00 -16.50 -3.63
C GLY A 27 13.22 -16.54 -2.72
N PRO A 28 13.86 -15.40 -2.46
CA PRO A 28 15.03 -15.34 -1.59
C PRO A 28 14.64 -15.49 -0.11
N GLY A 29 15.62 -15.87 0.72
CA GLY A 29 15.41 -16.09 2.14
C GLY A 29 15.66 -14.85 2.98
N VAL A 30 14.81 -14.63 3.99
CA VAL A 30 14.97 -13.59 5.00
C VAL A 30 14.80 -14.16 6.40
N ILE A 31 15.53 -13.59 7.35
CA ILE A 31 15.50 -13.96 8.76
C ILE A 31 14.95 -12.76 9.53
N ILE A 32 13.82 -12.96 10.19
CA ILE A 32 13.19 -12.00 11.08
C ILE A 32 13.60 -12.33 12.51
N VAL A 33 14.18 -11.37 13.21
CA VAL A 33 14.39 -11.43 14.65
C VAL A 33 13.44 -10.46 15.32
N ARG A 34 12.66 -10.95 16.28
CA ARG A 34 11.69 -10.14 17.01
C ARG A 34 11.73 -10.44 18.52
N PRO A 35 11.34 -9.47 19.37
CA PRO A 35 11.24 -9.73 20.80
C PRO A 35 9.97 -10.54 21.11
N GLU A 36 10.00 -11.32 22.19
CA GLU A 36 8.84 -12.07 22.69
C GLU A 36 7.67 -11.15 23.02
N SER A 37 7.95 -9.93 23.49
CA SER A 37 6.92 -8.91 23.80
C SER A 37 6.01 -8.56 22.62
N TYR A 38 6.43 -8.84 21.39
CA TYR A 38 5.60 -8.64 20.19
C TYR A 38 4.83 -9.89 19.76
N ALA A 39 4.95 -11.02 20.47
CA ALA A 39 4.26 -12.27 20.11
C ALA A 39 2.74 -12.17 20.27
N GLU A 40 2.30 -11.34 21.22
CA GLU A 40 0.89 -11.11 21.52
C GLU A 40 0.26 -10.02 20.63
N CYS A 41 1.05 -9.31 19.81
CA CYS A 41 0.57 -8.31 18.87
C CYS A 41 -0.07 -8.99 17.63
N GLN A 42 -1.20 -9.66 17.83
CA GLN A 42 -2.02 -10.24 16.78
C GLN A 42 -3.41 -9.59 16.81
N ASP A 43 -3.49 -8.34 16.36
CA ASP A 43 -4.80 -7.71 16.20
C ASP A 43 -5.36 -8.02 14.80
N LYS A 44 -6.55 -8.64 14.79
CA LYS A 44 -7.30 -8.93 13.56
C LYS A 44 -7.98 -7.69 12.98
N ALA A 45 -7.92 -6.54 13.65
CA ALA A 45 -8.49 -5.29 13.13
C ALA A 45 -7.63 -4.62 12.05
N SER A 46 -6.34 -4.95 11.94
CA SER A 46 -5.45 -4.40 10.91
C SER A 46 -5.52 -5.22 9.62
N LEU A 47 -5.58 -4.52 8.48
CA LEU A 47 -5.42 -5.13 7.14
C LEU A 47 -3.96 -5.41 6.78
N ASP A 48 -3.03 -4.78 7.49
CA ASP A 48 -1.61 -5.10 7.37
C ASP A 48 -1.32 -6.36 8.19
N PRO A 49 -0.86 -7.47 7.56
CA PRO A 49 -0.61 -8.72 8.26
C PRO A 49 0.68 -8.64 9.10
N GLU A 50 0.80 -9.56 10.06
CA GLU A 50 2.03 -9.68 10.85
C GLU A 50 3.27 -9.96 9.97
N PRO A 51 4.48 -9.58 10.43
CA PRO A 51 5.69 -9.56 9.60
C PRO A 51 5.97 -10.84 8.81
N VAL A 52 5.79 -12.04 9.39
CA VAL A 52 6.09 -13.30 8.70
C VAL A 52 5.18 -13.49 7.49
N GLN A 53 3.87 -13.34 7.67
CA GLN A 53 2.93 -13.39 6.57
C GLN A 53 3.18 -12.27 5.56
N LYS A 54 3.44 -11.05 6.01
CA LYS A 54 3.70 -9.90 5.14
C LYS A 54 4.87 -10.15 4.19
N TRP A 55 6.02 -10.61 4.70
CA TRP A 55 7.18 -10.91 3.88
C TRP A 55 7.01 -12.17 3.03
N ALA A 56 6.26 -13.16 3.51
CA ALA A 56 5.97 -14.35 2.72
C ALA A 56 5.04 -14.06 1.53
N GLU A 57 4.05 -13.18 1.69
CA GLU A 57 3.20 -12.67 0.61
C GLU A 57 4.00 -11.84 -0.42
N GLU A 58 5.08 -11.17 0.01
CA GLU A 58 6.07 -10.56 -0.90
C GLU A 58 6.95 -11.60 -1.63
N SER A 59 6.67 -12.89 -1.44
CA SER A 59 7.38 -14.03 -2.02
C SER A 59 8.73 -14.36 -1.41
N TYR A 60 9.03 -13.89 -0.19
CA TYR A 60 10.23 -14.33 0.52
C TYR A 60 9.99 -15.66 1.25
N ALA A 61 11.03 -16.48 1.36
CA ALA A 61 11.06 -17.56 2.34
C ALA A 61 11.49 -16.96 3.68
N VAL A 62 10.68 -17.11 4.72
CA VAL A 62 10.86 -16.37 5.97
C VAL A 62 11.18 -17.33 7.10
N VAL A 63 12.30 -17.10 7.78
CA VAL A 63 12.55 -17.65 9.12
C VAL A 63 12.28 -16.56 10.13
N GLN A 64 11.53 -16.86 11.18
CA GLN A 64 11.37 -15.99 12.34
C GLN A 64 12.02 -16.62 13.56
N ILE A 65 12.81 -15.83 14.28
CA ILE A 65 13.42 -16.15 15.57
C ILE A 65 12.80 -15.21 16.61
N THR A 66 12.21 -15.79 17.65
CA THR A 66 11.62 -15.03 18.77
C THR A 66 12.54 -15.09 19.97
N LEU A 67 12.88 -13.94 20.54
CA LEU A 67 13.81 -13.85 21.68
C LEU A 67 13.16 -13.10 22.85
N ASP A 68 13.24 -13.68 24.04
CA ASP A 68 13.01 -12.99 25.31
C ASP A 68 14.29 -12.29 25.80
N LEU A 69 14.25 -11.72 27.01
CA LEU A 69 15.42 -11.05 27.61
C LEU A 69 16.56 -12.03 27.96
N GLU A 70 16.27 -13.29 28.27
CA GLU A 70 17.29 -14.26 28.68
C GLU A 70 18.00 -14.88 27.45
N SER A 71 17.22 -15.33 26.48
CA SER A 71 17.71 -15.89 25.22
C SER A 71 18.47 -14.87 24.39
N SER A 72 18.04 -13.60 24.37
CA SER A 72 18.79 -12.53 23.69
C SER A 72 20.11 -12.15 24.38
N ALA A 73 20.32 -12.54 25.64
CA ALA A 73 21.58 -12.35 26.36
C ALA A 73 22.65 -13.40 25.99
N ASN A 74 22.25 -14.56 25.45
CA ASN A 74 23.13 -15.67 25.14
C ASN A 74 23.69 -15.58 23.71
N ASP A 75 24.88 -14.99 23.56
CA ASP A 75 25.59 -14.81 22.29
C ASP A 75 25.65 -16.10 21.44
N SER A 76 26.23 -17.18 21.98
CA SER A 76 26.34 -18.46 21.28
C SER A 76 24.97 -19.07 20.92
N GLY A 77 23.97 -18.84 21.78
CA GLY A 77 22.60 -19.29 21.56
C GLY A 77 21.97 -18.59 20.36
N VAL A 78 22.01 -17.25 20.33
CA VAL A 78 21.41 -16.49 19.22
C VAL A 78 22.14 -16.75 17.91
N VAL A 79 23.48 -16.80 17.91
CA VAL A 79 24.26 -17.16 16.70
C VAL A 79 23.85 -18.53 16.18
N GLY A 80 23.70 -19.53 17.07
CA GLY A 80 23.24 -20.87 16.70
C GLY A 80 21.80 -20.90 16.18
N LEU A 81 20.89 -20.04 16.70
CA LEU A 81 19.53 -19.92 16.17
C LEU A 81 19.52 -19.33 14.76
N VAL A 82 20.34 -18.32 14.49
CA VAL A 82 20.47 -17.72 13.15
C VAL A 82 21.08 -18.72 12.16
N GLU A 83 22.11 -19.46 12.58
CA GLU A 83 22.72 -20.51 11.76
C GLU A 83 21.71 -21.61 11.39
N ARG A 84 20.98 -22.14 12.38
CA ARG A 84 19.89 -23.11 12.13
C ARG A 84 18.81 -22.54 11.20
N GLY A 85 18.49 -21.27 11.34
CA GLY A 85 17.55 -20.57 10.46
C GLY A 85 18.05 -20.52 9.01
N ILE A 86 19.32 -20.19 8.81
CA ILE A 86 19.97 -20.22 7.50
C ILE A 86 19.95 -21.63 6.93
N GLU A 87 20.35 -22.65 7.69
CA GLU A 87 20.34 -24.05 7.25
C GLU A 87 18.93 -24.52 6.83
N ALA A 88 17.90 -24.06 7.53
CA ALA A 88 16.51 -24.34 7.17
C ALA A 88 16.12 -23.69 5.83
N LEU A 89 16.50 -22.42 5.60
CA LEU A 89 16.30 -21.75 4.31
C LEU A 89 17.12 -22.42 3.20
N GLU A 90 18.34 -22.87 3.50
CA GLU A 90 19.20 -23.62 2.59
C GLU A 90 18.58 -24.97 2.19
N SER A 91 17.86 -25.61 3.11
CA SER A 91 17.20 -26.89 2.88
C SER A 91 15.82 -26.77 2.19
N LEU A 92 15.17 -25.60 2.25
CA LEU A 92 13.82 -25.38 1.71
C LEU A 92 13.82 -25.21 0.19
N GLU A 93 13.24 -26.13 -0.59
CA GLU A 93 13.24 -26.07 -2.07
C GLU A 93 12.76 -24.71 -2.64
N GLU A 94 11.79 -24.10 -1.98
CA GLU A 94 11.17 -22.82 -2.34
C GLU A 94 12.10 -21.61 -2.18
N CYS A 95 13.16 -21.73 -1.36
CA CYS A 95 14.15 -20.67 -1.19
C CYS A 95 15.20 -20.72 -2.31
N LYS A 96 15.06 -19.90 -3.35
CA LYS A 96 15.86 -20.00 -4.59
C LYS A 96 17.34 -19.64 -4.40
N GLN A 97 17.63 -18.66 -3.54
CA GLN A 97 18.99 -18.22 -3.24
C GLN A 97 19.42 -18.85 -1.92
N LYS A 98 20.52 -19.60 -1.98
CA LYS A 98 20.99 -20.47 -0.91
C LYS A 98 22.25 -19.97 -0.23
N ASP A 99 22.85 -18.93 -0.79
CA ASP A 99 24.14 -18.37 -0.39
C ASP A 99 24.02 -16.92 0.09
N ARG A 100 22.82 -16.32 -0.02
CA ARG A 100 22.57 -14.91 0.27
C ARG A 100 21.20 -14.71 0.92
N PHE A 101 21.23 -14.22 2.15
CA PHE A 101 20.05 -13.96 2.97
C PHE A 101 20.06 -12.51 3.49
N ALA A 102 18.93 -12.03 3.98
CA ALA A 102 18.90 -10.77 4.74
C ALA A 102 18.33 -10.99 6.13
N ILE A 103 18.76 -10.14 7.07
CA ILE A 103 18.26 -10.15 8.45
C ILE A 103 17.45 -8.88 8.73
N LEU A 104 16.28 -9.04 9.34
CA LEU A 104 15.38 -7.97 9.72
C LEU A 104 15.17 -8.02 11.22
N VAL A 105 15.50 -6.95 11.94
CA VAL A 105 15.38 -6.89 13.39
C VAL A 105 14.26 -5.93 13.77
N TYR A 106 13.18 -6.50 14.31
CA TYR A 106 12.03 -5.77 14.84
C TYR A 106 12.24 -5.48 16.33
N GLY A 107 11.63 -4.39 16.81
CA GLY A 107 11.76 -3.95 18.21
C GLY A 107 12.92 -3.01 18.46
N SER A 108 12.92 -2.39 19.63
CA SER A 108 13.97 -1.48 20.11
C SER A 108 14.89 -2.19 21.10
N PRO A 109 16.05 -1.61 21.46
CA PRO A 109 16.93 -2.17 22.48
C PRO A 109 16.25 -2.48 23.82
N VAL A 110 15.13 -1.82 24.16
CA VAL A 110 14.36 -2.09 25.38
C VAL A 110 13.67 -3.46 25.35
N GLY A 111 13.36 -4.00 24.16
CA GLY A 111 12.73 -5.31 24.01
C GLY A 111 13.69 -6.50 24.08
N TYR A 112 14.99 -6.27 24.29
CA TYR A 112 16.03 -7.29 24.28
C TYR A 112 17.02 -7.07 25.44
N ALA A 113 17.91 -8.04 25.67
CA ALA A 113 19.01 -7.90 26.63
C ALA A 113 19.92 -6.71 26.28
N PRO A 114 20.49 -5.98 27.27
CA PRO A 114 21.35 -4.82 27.01
C PRO A 114 22.55 -5.09 26.07
N GLN A 115 23.10 -6.31 26.10
CA GLN A 115 24.22 -6.74 25.25
C GLN A 115 23.80 -7.18 23.83
N PHE A 116 22.50 -7.23 23.53
CA PHE A 116 22.02 -7.80 22.26
C PHE A 116 22.54 -7.04 21.03
N ALA A 117 22.80 -5.73 21.13
CA ALA A 117 23.43 -4.97 20.06
C ALA A 117 24.82 -5.50 19.67
N GLU A 118 25.62 -5.94 20.65
CA GLU A 118 26.93 -6.57 20.42
C GLU A 118 26.76 -7.96 19.78
N VAL A 119 25.75 -8.71 20.22
CA VAL A 119 25.40 -10.02 19.65
C VAL A 119 24.99 -9.87 18.18
N LEU A 120 24.17 -8.87 17.85
CA LEU A 120 23.83 -8.53 16.45
C LEU A 120 25.08 -8.22 15.62
N GLY A 121 26.00 -7.42 16.15
CA GLY A 121 27.29 -7.17 15.49
C GLY A 121 28.05 -8.46 15.19
N LYS A 122 28.16 -9.36 16.16
CA LYS A 122 28.81 -10.67 16.01
C LYS A 122 28.12 -11.55 14.97
N ILE A 123 26.79 -11.65 14.99
CA ILE A 123 26.02 -12.40 13.99
C ILE A 123 26.37 -11.91 12.59
N ILE A 124 26.35 -10.59 12.39
CA ILE A 124 26.62 -10.04 11.07
C ILE A 124 28.08 -10.24 10.66
N THR A 125 29.03 -10.16 11.58
CA THR A 125 30.44 -10.45 11.29
C THR A 125 30.66 -11.93 10.95
N VAL A 126 30.13 -12.86 11.75
CA VAL A 126 30.30 -14.31 11.57
C VAL A 126 29.58 -14.79 10.30
N MET A 127 28.38 -14.26 10.04
CA MET A 127 27.56 -14.65 8.90
C MET A 127 27.71 -13.72 7.68
N GLY A 128 28.69 -12.81 7.69
CA GLY A 128 28.79 -11.72 6.71
C GLY A 128 28.96 -12.18 5.26
N THR A 129 29.45 -13.40 5.02
CA THR A 129 29.50 -13.99 3.68
C THR A 129 28.16 -14.55 3.21
N ARG A 130 27.26 -14.88 4.14
CA ARG A 130 25.90 -15.39 3.90
C ARG A 130 24.84 -14.29 3.95
N LEU A 131 25.09 -13.18 4.66
CA LEU A 131 24.18 -12.05 4.78
C LEU A 131 24.49 -10.96 3.75
N ALA A 132 23.52 -10.65 2.90
CA ALA A 132 23.63 -9.63 1.87
C ALA A 132 23.22 -8.23 2.36
N ALA A 133 22.35 -8.14 3.38
CA ALA A 133 21.84 -6.88 3.92
C ALA A 133 21.17 -7.06 5.29
N ALA A 134 21.06 -5.98 6.06
CA ALA A 134 20.29 -5.94 7.30
C ALA A 134 19.31 -4.75 7.34
N VAL A 135 18.13 -4.98 7.92
CA VAL A 135 17.11 -3.94 8.14
C VAL A 135 16.77 -3.90 9.64
N PHE A 136 16.69 -2.69 10.19
CA PHE A 136 16.39 -2.46 11.60
C PHE A 136 15.18 -1.53 11.73
N PHE A 137 14.23 -1.87 12.60
CA PHE A 137 13.05 -1.04 12.89
C PHE A 137 13.19 -0.24 14.19
N SER A 138 14.44 0.02 14.58
CA SER A 138 14.81 0.94 15.66
C SER A 138 16.28 1.36 15.48
N SER A 139 16.78 2.18 16.40
CA SER A 139 18.19 2.58 16.44
C SER A 139 19.02 1.52 17.15
N TRP A 140 20.00 0.96 16.44
CA TRP A 140 20.96 -0.02 16.95
C TRP A 140 22.38 0.50 16.77
N LYS A 141 23.19 0.40 17.82
CA LYS A 141 24.62 0.73 17.79
C LYS A 141 25.39 -0.53 17.39
N ILE A 142 25.70 -0.64 16.11
CA ILE A 142 26.41 -1.77 15.52
C ILE A 142 27.59 -1.18 14.74
N ASP A 143 28.80 -1.44 15.25
CA ASP A 143 30.05 -0.91 14.69
C ASP A 143 30.84 -2.01 13.97
N GLY A 144 31.67 -1.62 13.00
CA GLY A 144 32.65 -2.54 12.37
C GLY A 144 32.07 -3.57 11.40
N VAL A 145 30.85 -3.36 10.91
CA VAL A 145 30.14 -4.28 10.01
C VAL A 145 30.21 -3.80 8.56
N SER A 146 30.42 -4.73 7.62
CA SER A 146 30.65 -4.42 6.19
C SER A 146 29.41 -4.48 5.30
N ILE A 147 28.31 -5.10 5.75
CA ILE A 147 27.12 -5.28 4.92
C ILE A 147 26.26 -4.00 4.86
N PRO A 148 25.50 -3.81 3.78
CA PRO A 148 24.47 -2.76 3.69
C PRO A 148 23.45 -2.83 4.82
N MET A 149 23.16 -1.69 5.43
CA MET A 149 22.18 -1.55 6.51
C MET A 149 21.14 -0.47 6.23
N LEU A 150 19.88 -0.77 6.56
CA LEU A 150 18.75 0.17 6.54
C LEU A 150 18.14 0.27 7.94
N SER A 151 17.92 1.47 8.44
CA SER A 151 17.26 1.69 9.74
C SER A 151 16.04 2.59 9.61
N HIS A 152 14.96 2.21 10.26
CA HIS A 152 13.73 2.99 10.43
C HIS A 152 13.60 3.38 11.89
N ILE A 153 13.68 4.68 12.18
CA ILE A 153 13.75 5.20 13.54
C ILE A 153 12.45 5.97 13.87
N PRO A 154 11.73 5.61 14.94
CA PRO A 154 10.59 6.39 15.39
C PRO A 154 11.03 7.75 15.95
N GLY A 155 10.19 8.77 15.76
CA GLY A 155 10.43 10.15 16.20
C GLY A 155 11.11 11.01 15.15
N ASP A 156 11.32 12.28 15.51
CA ASP A 156 11.91 13.27 14.63
C ASP A 156 13.44 13.19 14.70
N SER A 157 14.05 12.82 13.58
CA SER A 157 15.49 12.81 13.39
C SER A 157 15.76 13.01 11.90
N PRO A 158 16.74 13.84 11.50
CA PRO A 158 17.01 14.07 10.09
C PRO A 158 17.35 12.75 9.38
N THR A 159 16.79 12.55 8.18
CA THR A 159 17.14 11.40 7.33
C THR A 159 18.61 11.54 6.94
N THR A 160 19.44 10.56 7.30
CA THR A 160 20.88 10.59 7.01
C THR A 160 21.29 9.38 6.18
N ARG A 161 22.07 9.64 5.14
CA ARG A 161 22.77 8.61 4.37
C ARG A 161 24.25 8.69 4.69
N HIS A 162 24.75 7.68 5.41
CA HIS A 162 26.16 7.59 5.74
C HIS A 162 26.85 6.75 4.68
N ALA A 163 27.29 7.40 3.59
CA ALA A 163 27.96 6.73 2.47
C ALA A 163 29.25 6.00 2.90
N LYS A 164 29.89 6.43 4.00
CA LYS A 164 31.09 5.78 4.55
C LYS A 164 30.80 4.47 5.30
N ASP A 165 29.57 4.26 5.77
CA ASP A 165 29.22 3.15 6.69
C ASP A 165 28.20 2.17 6.09
N ASN A 166 27.96 2.23 4.77
CA ASN A 166 26.93 1.44 4.09
C ASN A 166 25.53 1.51 4.75
N ARG A 167 25.24 2.61 5.46
CA ARG A 167 24.02 2.77 6.27
C ARG A 167 23.09 3.84 5.72
N THR A 168 21.81 3.49 5.59
CA THR A 168 20.72 4.40 5.25
C THR A 168 19.75 4.48 6.43
N VAL A 169 19.39 5.69 6.86
CA VAL A 169 18.51 5.90 8.00
C VAL A 169 17.32 6.77 7.59
N TYR A 170 16.11 6.32 7.87
CA TYR A 170 14.88 7.09 7.77
C TYR A 170 14.24 7.26 9.14
N SER A 171 13.61 8.41 9.35
CA SER A 171 12.91 8.71 10.61
C SER A 171 11.44 9.01 10.35
N TYR A 172 10.62 8.82 11.38
CA TYR A 172 9.16 8.86 11.30
C TYR A 172 8.63 9.73 12.45
N ALA A 173 8.45 11.02 12.18
CA ALA A 173 8.12 12.03 13.20
C ALA A 173 6.87 11.66 14.01
N ASP A 174 5.85 11.10 13.37
CA ASP A 174 4.59 10.74 14.02
C ASP A 174 4.69 9.42 14.80
N ALA A 175 5.72 8.60 14.59
CA ALA A 175 5.89 7.31 15.26
C ALA A 175 6.48 7.48 16.67
N SER A 176 5.76 7.02 17.69
CA SER A 176 6.12 7.11 19.10
C SER A 176 7.13 6.04 19.55
N SER A 177 7.11 4.86 18.92
CA SER A 177 7.97 3.73 19.30
C SER A 177 8.26 2.81 18.12
N ALA A 178 9.19 1.86 18.30
CA ALA A 178 9.50 0.82 17.30
C ALA A 178 8.30 -0.12 17.02
N GLY A 179 7.25 -0.07 17.84
CA GLY A 179 6.00 -0.79 17.62
C GLY A 179 5.18 -0.25 16.45
N PHE A 180 5.51 0.90 15.87
CA PHE A 180 4.78 1.49 14.74
C PHE A 180 4.68 0.58 13.51
N MET A 181 5.61 -0.38 13.38
CA MET A 181 5.70 -1.36 12.31
C MET A 181 4.92 -2.66 12.57
N ILE A 182 4.38 -2.84 13.77
CA ILE A 182 3.82 -4.12 14.23
C ILE A 182 2.30 -3.99 14.29
N PRO A 183 1.56 -4.61 13.36
CA PRO A 183 0.11 -4.68 13.45
C PRO A 183 -0.34 -5.24 14.81
N GLY A 184 -1.30 -4.56 15.45
CA GLY A 184 -1.79 -4.91 16.78
C GLY A 184 -0.96 -4.42 17.96
N HIS A 185 0.15 -3.73 17.73
CA HIS A 185 0.79 -2.94 18.77
C HIS A 185 0.02 -1.63 18.99
N SER A 186 0.00 -1.11 20.22
CA SER A 186 -0.71 0.13 20.58
C SER A 186 -0.22 1.36 19.80
N ASP A 187 1.09 1.41 19.52
CA ASP A 187 1.73 2.44 18.69
C ASP A 187 1.68 2.16 17.17
N PHE A 188 0.96 1.14 16.69
CA PHE A 188 0.92 0.79 15.26
C PHE A 188 0.40 1.95 14.40
N GLN A 189 1.09 2.24 13.29
CA GLN A 189 0.70 3.29 12.36
C GLN A 189 0.81 2.82 10.92
N ILE A 190 -0.33 2.46 10.33
CA ILE A 190 -0.42 1.85 9.00
C ILE A 190 0.30 2.67 7.91
N THR A 191 0.17 4.00 7.92
CA THR A 191 0.79 4.87 6.90
C THR A 191 2.32 4.87 7.00
N SER A 192 2.85 5.11 8.19
CA SER A 192 4.29 5.09 8.46
C SER A 192 4.89 3.70 8.22
N ALA A 193 4.19 2.65 8.66
CA ALA A 193 4.56 1.26 8.45
C ALA A 193 4.60 0.88 6.97
N GLY A 194 3.61 1.33 6.19
CA GLY A 194 3.57 1.13 4.75
C GLY A 194 4.77 1.75 4.04
N VAL A 195 5.11 3.01 4.35
CA VAL A 195 6.28 3.69 3.75
C VAL A 195 7.59 3.00 4.14
N ALA A 196 7.76 2.62 5.41
CA ALA A 196 8.93 1.87 5.89
C ALA A 196 9.05 0.49 5.22
N HIS A 197 7.92 -0.20 5.03
CA HIS A 197 7.89 -1.48 4.32
C HIS A 197 8.34 -1.32 2.86
N THR A 198 7.79 -0.38 2.10
CA THR A 198 8.20 -0.13 0.70
C THR A 198 9.69 0.20 0.59
N ARG A 199 10.22 1.03 1.50
CA ARG A 199 11.66 1.35 1.57
C ARG A 199 12.51 0.10 1.87
N SER A 200 12.04 -0.75 2.78
CA SER A 200 12.70 -2.03 3.12
C SER A 200 12.67 -2.99 1.96
N LEU A 201 11.53 -3.12 1.27
CA LEU A 201 11.37 -3.99 0.12
C LEU A 201 12.29 -3.55 -1.03
N ALA A 202 12.34 -2.25 -1.35
CA ALA A 202 13.24 -1.73 -2.38
C ALA A 202 14.71 -2.01 -2.05
N PHE A 203 15.08 -1.83 -0.78
CA PHE A 203 16.42 -2.11 -0.28
C PHE A 203 16.77 -3.60 -0.37
N LEU A 204 15.88 -4.49 0.08
CA LEU A 204 16.09 -5.93 0.03
C LEU A 204 16.12 -6.46 -1.39
N LYS A 205 15.20 -6.03 -2.27
CA LYS A 205 15.22 -6.42 -3.70
C LYS A 205 16.55 -6.10 -4.35
N LYS A 206 17.15 -4.94 -4.03
CA LYS A 206 18.47 -4.55 -4.54
C LYS A 206 19.59 -5.51 -4.09
N TYR A 207 19.62 -5.90 -2.81
CA TYR A 207 20.74 -6.68 -2.26
C TYR A 207 20.56 -8.20 -2.33
N LEU A 208 19.32 -8.67 -2.41
CA LEU A 208 18.94 -10.07 -2.67
C LEU A 208 18.63 -10.31 -4.16
N ASN A 209 18.69 -9.30 -5.02
CA ASN A 209 18.35 -9.43 -6.45
C ASN A 209 16.98 -10.10 -6.69
N GLY A 210 15.97 -9.66 -5.95
CA GLY A 210 14.59 -10.15 -6.06
C GLY A 210 13.84 -10.21 -4.72
N PRO A 211 12.60 -10.74 -4.74
CA PRO A 211 11.87 -11.19 -5.92
C PRO A 211 11.37 -10.01 -6.76
N TYR A 212 11.32 -10.19 -8.08
CA TYR A 212 10.80 -9.19 -9.03
C TYR A 212 9.54 -9.72 -9.69
N PHE A 213 8.53 -8.86 -9.77
CA PHE A 213 7.24 -9.15 -10.38
C PHE A 213 6.95 -8.10 -11.45
N ASP A 214 6.31 -8.54 -12.52
CA ASP A 214 5.78 -7.67 -13.55
C ASP A 214 4.46 -7.08 -13.03
N LEU A 215 4.57 -5.94 -12.33
CA LEU A 215 3.42 -5.30 -11.69
C LEU A 215 2.38 -4.85 -12.72
N GLU A 216 2.83 -4.43 -13.91
CA GLU A 216 1.96 -4.01 -14.99
C GLU A 216 1.11 -5.19 -15.47
N LYS A 217 1.73 -6.34 -15.73
CA LYS A 217 1.01 -7.54 -16.10
C LYS A 217 0.03 -8.01 -15.03
N ILE A 218 0.38 -7.90 -13.75
CA ILE A 218 -0.52 -8.23 -12.63
C ILE A 218 -1.75 -7.32 -12.64
N TRP A 219 -1.55 -6.02 -12.87
CA TRP A 219 -2.64 -5.05 -12.92
C TRP A 219 -3.50 -5.18 -14.17
N GLU A 220 -2.91 -5.46 -15.33
CA GLU A 220 -3.64 -5.77 -16.56
C GLU A 220 -4.46 -7.06 -16.44
N GLU A 221 -3.92 -8.10 -15.78
CA GLU A 221 -4.69 -9.32 -15.48
C GLU A 221 -5.89 -9.01 -14.57
N HIS A 222 -5.68 -8.22 -13.52
CA HIS A 222 -6.74 -7.81 -12.60
C HIS A 222 -7.88 -7.08 -13.32
N THR A 223 -7.54 -5.99 -14.02
CA THR A 223 -8.51 -5.15 -14.73
C THR A 223 -9.19 -5.90 -15.86
N TRP A 224 -8.50 -6.82 -16.54
CA TRP A 224 -9.12 -7.69 -17.53
C TRP A 224 -10.21 -8.56 -16.91
N TYR A 225 -10.02 -9.10 -15.70
CA TYR A 225 -11.05 -9.88 -15.02
C TYR A 225 -12.25 -9.05 -14.56
N GLU A 226 -12.04 -7.79 -14.20
CA GLU A 226 -13.13 -6.89 -13.80
C GLU A 226 -13.97 -6.41 -14.98
N PHE A 227 -13.34 -6.00 -16.08
CA PHE A 227 -14.02 -5.30 -17.18
C PHE A 227 -14.21 -6.15 -18.44
N GLY A 228 -13.24 -7.01 -18.77
CA GLY A 228 -13.23 -7.85 -19.97
C GLY A 228 -13.95 -9.18 -19.77
N ASP A 229 -13.39 -10.04 -18.90
CA ASP A 229 -13.95 -11.36 -18.59
C ASP A 229 -15.17 -11.27 -17.63
N ARG A 230 -15.24 -10.20 -16.83
CA ARG A 230 -16.30 -9.93 -15.85
C ARG A 230 -16.51 -11.10 -14.88
N SER A 231 -15.43 -11.54 -14.24
CA SER A 231 -15.42 -12.68 -13.32
C SER A 231 -15.03 -12.26 -11.91
N VAL A 232 -15.99 -12.32 -10.97
CA VAL A 232 -15.73 -12.10 -9.54
C VAL A 232 -14.69 -13.08 -9.01
N GLU A 233 -14.82 -14.37 -9.35
CA GLU A 233 -13.90 -15.42 -8.87
C GLU A 233 -12.46 -15.15 -9.29
N LYS A 234 -12.22 -14.87 -10.59
CA LYS A 234 -10.87 -14.63 -11.10
C LYS A 234 -10.30 -13.31 -10.58
N THR A 235 -11.12 -12.26 -10.49
CA THR A 235 -10.74 -10.97 -9.87
C THR A 235 -10.26 -11.21 -8.44
N MET A 236 -11.08 -11.84 -7.59
CA MET A 236 -10.71 -12.15 -6.21
C MET A 236 -9.50 -13.10 -6.11
N ALA A 237 -9.22 -13.92 -7.11
CA ALA A 237 -8.04 -14.79 -7.13
C ALA A 237 -6.72 -14.04 -7.37
N THR A 238 -6.75 -12.78 -7.83
CA THR A 238 -5.57 -11.89 -7.97
C THR A 238 -5.29 -11.06 -6.72
N MET A 239 -6.14 -11.17 -5.70
CA MET A 239 -6.00 -10.42 -4.46
C MET A 239 -5.42 -11.28 -3.33
N VAL A 240 -4.88 -10.61 -2.30
CA VAL A 240 -4.40 -11.24 -1.05
C VAL A 240 -5.56 -11.77 -0.21
N GLN A 241 -5.25 -12.27 0.99
CA GLN A 241 -6.24 -12.84 1.89
C GLN A 241 -7.13 -11.78 2.56
N GLU A 242 -6.60 -10.60 2.86
CA GLU A 242 -7.36 -9.47 3.40
C GLU A 242 -7.23 -8.24 2.48
N PRO A 243 -7.89 -8.23 1.31
CA PRO A 243 -7.83 -7.11 0.38
C PRO A 243 -8.74 -5.95 0.79
N TYR A 244 -8.46 -4.75 0.27
CA TYR A 244 -9.26 -3.57 0.49
C TYR A 244 -9.37 -2.72 -0.77
N VAL A 245 -10.57 -2.30 -1.12
CA VAL A 245 -10.82 -1.36 -2.23
C VAL A 245 -11.65 -0.21 -1.70
N ASN A 246 -11.28 1.01 -2.08
CA ASN A 246 -12.07 2.21 -1.80
C ASN A 246 -12.12 3.15 -3.01
N HIS A 247 -13.33 3.28 -3.55
CA HIS A 247 -13.74 4.36 -4.42
C HIS A 247 -13.98 5.61 -3.58
N ILE A 248 -12.95 6.45 -3.47
CA ILE A 248 -12.89 7.55 -2.51
C ILE A 248 -14.11 8.49 -2.56
N PRO A 249 -14.59 8.95 -3.73
CA PRO A 249 -15.66 9.95 -3.77
C PRO A 249 -17.02 9.45 -3.27
N THR A 250 -17.29 8.15 -3.40
CA THR A 250 -18.54 7.52 -2.98
C THR A 250 -18.39 6.65 -1.74
N MET A 251 -17.16 6.46 -1.25
CA MET A 251 -16.79 5.54 -0.17
C MET A 251 -17.32 4.12 -0.40
N THR A 252 -17.39 3.69 -1.66
CA THR A 252 -17.82 2.33 -2.04
C THR A 252 -16.61 1.41 -2.20
N GLY A 253 -16.84 0.11 -2.12
CA GLY A 253 -15.78 -0.90 -2.16
C GLY A 253 -16.02 -1.97 -1.09
N GLY A 254 -14.94 -2.51 -0.53
CA GLY A 254 -15.05 -3.56 0.47
C GLY A 254 -13.74 -3.88 1.17
N ILE A 255 -13.85 -4.43 2.38
CA ILE A 255 -12.73 -4.84 3.23
C ILE A 255 -12.81 -6.36 3.47
N GLY A 256 -11.71 -7.05 3.17
CA GLY A 256 -11.61 -8.50 3.27
C GLY A 256 -12.33 -9.20 2.11
N ARG A 257 -12.02 -10.48 1.89
CA ARG A 257 -12.51 -11.20 0.71
C ARG A 257 -14.03 -11.32 0.65
N ALA A 258 -14.69 -11.50 1.79
CA ALA A 258 -16.13 -11.71 1.83
C ALA A 258 -16.91 -10.46 1.39
N GLN A 259 -16.62 -9.30 1.98
CA GLN A 259 -17.30 -8.06 1.63
C GLN A 259 -16.94 -7.60 0.22
N LEU A 260 -15.68 -7.75 -0.18
CA LEU A 260 -15.23 -7.33 -1.50
C LEU A 260 -15.80 -8.23 -2.62
N SER A 261 -15.91 -9.54 -2.40
CA SER A 261 -16.60 -10.44 -3.35
C SER A 261 -18.06 -10.05 -3.54
N LYS A 262 -18.74 -9.69 -2.44
CA LYS A 262 -20.12 -9.21 -2.48
C LYS A 262 -20.23 -7.89 -3.25
N PHE A 263 -19.34 -6.94 -2.96
CA PHE A 263 -19.26 -5.68 -3.69
C PHE A 263 -19.06 -5.89 -5.19
N TYR A 264 -18.11 -6.75 -5.59
CA TYR A 264 -17.87 -7.04 -6.99
C TYR A 264 -19.05 -7.68 -7.70
N LEU A 265 -19.73 -8.61 -7.02
CA LEU A 265 -20.88 -9.32 -7.55
C LEU A 265 -22.11 -8.41 -7.69
N GLU A 266 -22.42 -7.60 -6.68
CA GLU A 266 -23.70 -6.89 -6.59
C GLU A 266 -23.61 -5.44 -7.10
N HIS A 267 -22.44 -4.82 -7.02
CA HIS A 267 -22.30 -3.36 -7.18
C HIS A 267 -21.33 -2.93 -8.28
N PHE A 268 -20.39 -3.77 -8.74
CA PHE A 268 -19.32 -3.32 -9.64
C PHE A 268 -19.27 -4.04 -11.00
N ILE A 269 -18.78 -5.28 -11.04
CA ILE A 269 -18.38 -5.98 -12.28
C ILE A 269 -19.51 -6.04 -13.30
N PHE A 270 -20.73 -6.36 -12.83
CA PHE A 270 -21.90 -6.50 -13.69
C PHE A 270 -22.69 -5.18 -13.86
N ASN A 271 -22.42 -4.15 -13.04
CA ASN A 271 -23.08 -2.84 -13.08
C ASN A 271 -22.38 -1.85 -14.02
N ASN A 272 -21.20 -2.17 -14.55
CA ASN A 272 -20.56 -1.38 -15.59
C ASN A 272 -21.30 -1.51 -16.93
N PRO A 273 -21.72 -0.41 -17.62
CA PRO A 273 -22.27 -0.43 -18.97
C PRO A 273 -21.41 -1.22 -19.96
N THR A 274 -22.01 -1.72 -21.04
CA THR A 274 -21.30 -2.52 -22.05
C THR A 274 -20.31 -1.71 -22.88
N ASP A 275 -20.54 -0.39 -23.00
CA ASP A 275 -19.67 0.56 -23.68
C ASP A 275 -18.62 1.21 -22.75
N THR A 276 -18.49 0.70 -21.51
CA THR A 276 -17.47 1.18 -20.58
C THR A 276 -16.08 0.95 -21.17
N SER A 277 -15.26 2.00 -21.23
CA SER A 277 -13.87 1.94 -21.68
C SER A 277 -12.94 2.71 -20.74
N LEU A 278 -11.71 2.22 -20.66
CA LEU A 278 -10.63 2.81 -19.87
C LEU A 278 -9.54 3.26 -20.84
N GLU A 279 -9.29 4.57 -20.90
CA GLU A 279 -8.20 5.14 -21.67
C GLU A 279 -7.06 5.54 -20.73
N LEU A 280 -5.98 4.78 -20.72
CA LEU A 280 -4.79 5.09 -19.92
C LEU A 280 -4.11 6.36 -20.45
N ILE A 281 -3.91 7.35 -19.57
CA ILE A 281 -3.21 8.61 -19.87
C ILE A 281 -1.75 8.53 -19.43
N SER A 282 -1.52 8.07 -18.21
CA SER A 282 -0.17 7.93 -17.65
C SER A 282 -0.12 6.77 -16.66
N ARG A 283 1.06 6.17 -16.50
CA ARG A 283 1.32 5.11 -15.53
C ARG A 283 2.67 5.32 -14.85
N THR A 284 2.66 5.28 -13.53
CA THR A 284 3.88 5.28 -12.70
C THR A 284 4.00 3.96 -11.97
N ILE A 285 5.12 3.25 -12.17
CA ILE A 285 5.40 1.96 -11.52
C ILE A 285 6.40 2.17 -10.39
N GLY A 286 5.98 1.84 -9.17
CA GLY A 286 6.81 1.83 -7.96
C GLY A 286 7.39 0.45 -7.66
N THR A 287 7.94 0.30 -6.44
CA THR A 287 8.48 -1.00 -5.97
C THR A 287 7.40 -2.05 -5.72
N ASP A 288 6.22 -1.59 -5.28
CA ASP A 288 5.09 -2.38 -4.76
C ASP A 288 3.73 -1.77 -5.14
N ARG A 289 3.70 -0.87 -6.13
CA ARG A 289 2.47 -0.16 -6.50
C ARG A 289 2.49 0.36 -7.91
N ILE A 290 1.30 0.58 -8.44
CA ILE A 290 1.04 1.29 -9.70
C ILE A 290 0.17 2.49 -9.39
N VAL A 291 0.45 3.61 -10.05
CA VAL A 291 -0.42 4.77 -10.09
C VAL A 291 -0.81 5.02 -11.54
N ASP A 292 -2.10 4.90 -11.85
CA ASP A 292 -2.62 5.19 -13.19
C ASP A 292 -3.44 6.48 -13.15
N GLU A 293 -3.23 7.31 -14.18
CA GLU A 293 -4.18 8.34 -14.59
C GLU A 293 -4.89 7.82 -15.84
N PHE A 294 -6.22 7.81 -15.84
CA PHE A 294 -6.99 7.30 -16.97
C PHE A 294 -8.33 8.01 -17.11
N ILE A 295 -8.94 7.91 -18.29
CA ILE A 295 -10.29 8.42 -18.54
C ILE A 295 -11.25 7.23 -18.62
N LEU A 296 -12.22 7.19 -17.70
CA LEU A 296 -13.36 6.29 -17.77
C LEU A 296 -14.43 6.91 -18.68
N SER A 297 -14.79 6.20 -19.74
CA SER A 297 -15.89 6.60 -20.63
C SER A 297 -17.01 5.57 -20.60
N LEU A 298 -18.27 6.01 -20.53
CA LEU A 298 -19.45 5.14 -20.59
C LEU A 298 -20.71 5.94 -20.94
N THR A 299 -21.77 5.25 -21.36
CA THR A 299 -23.12 5.84 -21.40
C THR A 299 -23.87 5.45 -20.12
N HIS A 300 -24.44 6.43 -19.40
CA HIS A 300 -25.23 6.17 -18.19
C HIS A 300 -26.63 5.62 -18.53
N ASN A 301 -26.66 4.39 -19.06
CA ASN A 301 -27.85 3.70 -19.58
C ASN A 301 -28.44 2.64 -18.63
N LYS A 302 -27.77 2.39 -17.50
CA LYS A 302 -28.24 1.55 -16.39
C LYS A 302 -27.70 2.14 -15.08
N GLU A 303 -28.21 1.65 -13.94
CA GLU A 303 -27.73 2.09 -12.63
C GLU A 303 -26.28 1.66 -12.40
N ILE A 304 -25.45 2.59 -11.92
CA ILE A 304 -24.02 2.40 -11.65
C ILE A 304 -23.75 2.95 -10.24
N ASP A 305 -24.29 2.28 -9.25
CA ASP A 305 -24.35 2.74 -7.86
C ASP A 305 -22.99 2.95 -7.19
N TRP A 306 -21.94 2.25 -7.63
CA TRP A 306 -20.58 2.53 -7.17
C TRP A 306 -20.05 3.92 -7.59
N LEU A 307 -20.50 4.43 -8.75
CA LEU A 307 -20.09 5.72 -9.33
C LEU A 307 -21.12 6.84 -9.07
N LEU A 308 -22.40 6.48 -9.11
CA LEU A 308 -23.56 7.37 -9.07
C LEU A 308 -24.63 6.84 -8.09
N PRO A 309 -24.34 6.78 -6.77
CA PRO A 309 -25.27 6.20 -5.81
C PRO A 309 -26.65 6.86 -5.88
N GLY A 310 -27.69 6.07 -6.14
CA GLY A 310 -29.09 6.50 -6.15
C GLY A 310 -29.51 7.36 -7.35
N ILE A 311 -28.72 7.47 -8.41
CA ILE A 311 -29.09 8.22 -9.63
C ILE A 311 -29.53 7.22 -10.71
N PRO A 312 -30.82 7.25 -11.14
CA PRO A 312 -31.30 6.40 -12.22
C PRO A 312 -30.64 6.73 -13.58
N PRO A 313 -30.74 5.82 -14.56
CA PRO A 313 -30.17 6.03 -15.89
C PRO A 313 -30.61 7.34 -16.53
N THR A 314 -29.64 8.10 -17.03
CA THR A 314 -29.88 9.41 -17.67
C THR A 314 -29.73 9.38 -19.18
N GLY A 315 -29.12 8.31 -19.72
CA GLY A 315 -28.77 8.19 -21.15
C GLY A 315 -27.63 9.10 -21.61
N LYS A 316 -27.00 9.88 -20.71
CA LYS A 316 -25.93 10.80 -21.07
C LYS A 316 -24.58 10.09 -21.16
N PRO A 317 -23.72 10.49 -22.11
CA PRO A 317 -22.33 10.03 -22.14
C PRO A 317 -21.54 10.69 -21.01
N LEU A 318 -20.65 9.91 -20.41
CA LEU A 318 -19.70 10.34 -19.39
C LEU A 318 -18.28 10.12 -19.88
N ARG A 319 -17.41 11.08 -19.58
CA ARG A 319 -15.96 11.04 -19.80
C ARG A 319 -15.28 11.65 -18.59
N ILE A 320 -14.73 10.80 -17.73
CA ILE A 320 -14.36 11.19 -16.37
C ILE A 320 -12.88 10.88 -16.15
N PRO A 321 -12.07 11.87 -15.72
CA PRO A 321 -10.71 11.62 -15.24
C PRO A 321 -10.72 10.83 -13.94
N PHE A 322 -9.91 9.77 -13.89
CA PHE A 322 -9.69 8.93 -12.73
C PHE A 322 -8.21 8.89 -12.39
N THR A 323 -7.93 8.71 -11.10
CA THR A 323 -6.62 8.29 -10.60
C THR A 323 -6.81 7.03 -9.76
N SER A 324 -6.03 5.98 -10.04
CA SER A 324 -5.96 4.80 -9.18
C SER A 324 -4.57 4.66 -8.58
N VAL A 325 -4.51 4.31 -7.29
CA VAL A 325 -3.30 3.88 -6.59
C VAL A 325 -3.53 2.43 -6.18
N VAL A 326 -2.80 1.54 -6.83
CA VAL A 326 -2.94 0.09 -6.69
C VAL A 326 -1.70 -0.45 -6.01
N ASN A 327 -1.85 -1.02 -4.83
CA ASN A 327 -0.75 -1.63 -4.08
C ASN A 327 -0.74 -3.15 -4.23
N ILE A 328 0.45 -3.68 -4.49
CA ILE A 328 0.71 -5.08 -4.78
C ILE A 328 1.71 -5.62 -3.75
N ARG A 329 1.45 -6.81 -3.25
CA ARG A 329 2.35 -7.58 -2.39
C ARG A 329 2.71 -8.86 -3.13
N GLY A 330 3.98 -8.99 -3.49
CA GLY A 330 4.43 -10.05 -4.39
C GLY A 330 3.69 -10.02 -5.73
N ASP A 331 2.80 -10.99 -5.93
CA ASP A 331 2.00 -11.16 -7.15
C ASP A 331 0.49 -10.96 -6.95
N ARG A 332 0.08 -10.30 -5.86
CA ARG A 332 -1.32 -10.08 -5.52
C ARG A 332 -1.58 -8.65 -5.10
N LEU A 333 -2.75 -8.13 -5.48
CA LEU A 333 -3.24 -6.85 -5.00
C LEU A 333 -3.68 -6.97 -3.54
N TYR A 334 -3.33 -5.97 -2.73
CA TYR A 334 -3.86 -5.88 -1.37
C TYR A 334 -4.68 -4.63 -1.11
N HIS A 335 -4.48 -3.58 -1.90
CA HIS A 335 -5.15 -2.34 -1.65
C HIS A 335 -5.32 -1.49 -2.91
N GLU A 336 -6.50 -0.91 -3.09
CA GLU A 336 -6.80 0.03 -4.18
C GLU A 336 -7.50 1.28 -3.66
N HIS A 337 -6.96 2.43 -4.03
CA HIS A 337 -7.58 3.73 -3.84
C HIS A 337 -7.88 4.35 -5.19
N ILE A 338 -9.15 4.57 -5.49
CA ILE A 338 -9.59 5.10 -6.78
C ILE A 338 -10.34 6.41 -6.54
N ALA A 339 -9.91 7.47 -7.21
CA ALA A 339 -10.45 8.81 -7.07
C ALA A 339 -10.90 9.38 -8.42
N TRP A 340 -11.93 10.21 -8.36
CA TRP A 340 -12.41 11.06 -9.44
C TRP A 340 -13.11 12.29 -8.85
N ASP A 341 -13.43 13.29 -9.68
CA ASP A 341 -14.20 14.46 -9.25
C ASP A 341 -15.70 14.25 -9.47
N GLN A 342 -16.47 14.02 -8.40
CA GLN A 342 -17.91 13.83 -8.48
C GLN A 342 -18.64 15.06 -9.04
N ALA A 343 -18.15 16.28 -8.83
CA ALA A 343 -18.79 17.49 -9.36
C ALA A 343 -18.73 17.51 -10.89
N THR A 344 -17.59 17.14 -11.47
CA THR A 344 -17.43 16.93 -12.92
C THR A 344 -18.44 15.92 -13.46
N VAL A 345 -18.67 14.81 -12.75
CA VAL A 345 -19.65 13.80 -13.18
C VAL A 345 -21.08 14.38 -13.17
N LEU A 346 -21.47 15.06 -12.08
CA LEU A 346 -22.80 15.66 -11.95
C LEU A 346 -23.05 16.79 -12.97
N VAL A 347 -22.01 17.55 -13.35
CA VAL A 347 -22.11 18.54 -14.45
C VAL A 347 -22.41 17.84 -15.77
N GLN A 348 -21.70 16.76 -16.10
CA GLN A 348 -21.96 16.00 -17.34
C GLN A 348 -23.36 15.39 -17.36
N LEU A 349 -23.86 14.93 -16.21
CA LEU A 349 -25.23 14.46 -16.05
C LEU A 349 -26.28 15.59 -16.09
N GLY A 350 -25.87 16.85 -16.05
CA GLY A 350 -26.76 18.02 -15.97
C GLY A 350 -27.55 18.08 -14.66
N LEU A 351 -27.01 17.50 -13.59
CA LEU A 351 -27.60 17.50 -12.25
C LEU A 351 -26.94 18.53 -11.31
N MET A 352 -25.77 19.07 -11.68
CA MET A 352 -25.12 20.13 -10.93
C MET A 352 -25.63 21.51 -11.39
N PRO A 353 -26.22 22.33 -10.51
CA PRO A 353 -26.57 23.71 -10.82
C PRO A 353 -25.34 24.51 -11.25
N GLN A 354 -25.54 25.44 -12.17
CA GLN A 354 -24.46 26.32 -12.63
C GLN A 354 -23.96 27.25 -11.51
N TYR A 355 -24.86 27.64 -10.61
CA TYR A 355 -24.61 28.53 -9.50
C TYR A 355 -25.19 27.94 -8.21
N LEU A 356 -24.47 28.13 -7.11
CA LEU A 356 -24.90 27.78 -5.75
C LEU A 356 -25.17 29.05 -4.95
N PRO A 357 -26.04 29.00 -3.93
CA PRO A 357 -26.20 30.11 -3.00
C PRO A 357 -24.88 30.49 -2.33
N TYR A 358 -24.63 31.79 -2.18
CA TYR A 358 -23.50 32.32 -1.44
C TYR A 358 -24.02 33.16 -0.26
N PRO A 359 -24.21 32.58 0.94
CA PRO A 359 -24.87 33.24 2.06
C PRO A 359 -23.97 34.18 2.87
N TYR A 360 -22.73 34.42 2.41
CA TYR A 360 -21.72 35.18 3.15
C TYR A 360 -21.62 36.61 2.62
N ALA A 361 -21.26 37.55 3.49
CA ALA A 361 -20.94 38.91 3.07
C ALA A 361 -19.67 38.93 2.21
N LEU A 362 -19.66 39.78 1.19
CA LEU A 362 -18.47 40.02 0.37
C LEU A 362 -17.46 40.92 1.12
N PRO A 363 -16.19 40.98 0.68
CA PRO A 363 -15.18 41.85 1.28
C PRO A 363 -15.68 43.29 1.47
N GLY A 364 -15.34 43.89 2.61
CA GLY A 364 -15.88 45.20 2.99
C GLY A 364 -17.27 45.16 3.62
N GLY A 365 -17.82 43.97 3.89
CA GLY A 365 -19.12 43.80 4.56
C GLY A 365 -20.32 44.00 3.64
N GLN A 366 -20.11 43.94 2.33
CA GLN A 366 -21.19 44.09 1.36
C GLN A 366 -22.14 42.89 1.46
N VAL A 367 -23.42 43.19 1.64
CA VAL A 367 -24.53 42.23 1.66
C VAL A 367 -25.39 42.42 0.40
N PRO A 368 -26.19 41.42 0.02
CA PRO A 368 -27.12 41.57 -1.10
C PRO A 368 -28.11 42.71 -0.84
N GLY A 369 -28.53 43.38 -1.91
CA GLY A 369 -29.63 44.36 -1.84
C GLY A 369 -30.95 43.73 -1.36
N PRO A 370 -31.93 44.54 -0.89
CA PRO A 370 -33.24 44.02 -0.49
C PRO A 370 -33.91 43.21 -1.60
N GLY A 371 -34.38 42.01 -1.28
CA GLY A 371 -35.01 41.09 -2.25
C GLY A 371 -34.03 40.40 -3.21
N LYS A 372 -32.73 40.40 -2.88
CA LYS A 372 -31.68 39.79 -3.70
C LYS A 372 -30.83 38.82 -2.88
N ARG A 373 -30.07 37.99 -3.59
CA ARG A 373 -29.08 37.07 -3.02
C ARG A 373 -27.79 37.06 -3.83
N PHE A 374 -26.72 36.60 -3.20
CA PHE A 374 -25.49 36.27 -3.89
C PHE A 374 -25.48 34.82 -4.34
N GLU A 375 -24.87 34.59 -5.50
CA GLU A 375 -24.67 33.27 -6.09
C GLU A 375 -23.22 33.09 -6.51
N TYR A 376 -22.67 31.92 -6.23
CA TYR A 376 -21.31 31.51 -6.57
C TYR A 376 -21.33 30.53 -7.74
N ARG A 377 -20.52 30.79 -8.77
CA ARG A 377 -20.38 29.87 -9.91
C ARG A 377 -19.60 28.63 -9.47
N VAL A 378 -20.19 27.45 -9.66
CA VAL A 378 -19.53 26.17 -9.35
C VAL A 378 -18.27 25.99 -10.22
N PRO A 379 -17.09 25.75 -9.64
CA PRO A 379 -15.82 25.59 -10.35
C PRO A 379 -15.62 24.13 -10.82
N ALA A 380 -16.59 23.60 -11.57
CA ALA A 380 -16.54 22.25 -12.13
C ALA A 380 -16.72 22.30 -13.65
N ALA A 381 -15.76 21.76 -14.40
CA ALA A 381 -15.70 21.91 -15.86
C ALA A 381 -16.48 20.82 -16.63
N GLY A 382 -16.90 19.74 -15.96
CA GLY A 382 -17.53 18.63 -16.65
C GLY A 382 -16.55 17.97 -17.63
N VAL A 383 -17.00 17.67 -18.85
CA VAL A 383 -16.20 16.94 -19.85
C VAL A 383 -14.89 17.65 -20.23
N GLU A 384 -14.82 18.98 -20.04
CA GLU A 384 -13.61 19.77 -20.31
C GLU A 384 -12.40 19.31 -19.48
N THR A 385 -12.60 18.73 -18.29
CA THR A 385 -11.50 18.20 -17.48
C THR A 385 -10.83 17.00 -18.15
N ALA A 386 -11.61 16.09 -18.74
CA ALA A 386 -11.10 14.95 -19.50
C ALA A 386 -10.40 15.39 -20.79
N ILE A 387 -10.96 16.36 -21.51
CA ILE A 387 -10.33 16.92 -22.72
C ILE A 387 -8.98 17.54 -22.37
N LYS A 388 -8.90 18.33 -21.30
CA LYS A 388 -7.66 18.99 -20.88
C LYS A 388 -6.59 18.01 -20.40
N LEU A 389 -6.99 16.93 -19.72
CA LEU A 389 -6.06 15.89 -19.28
C LEU A 389 -5.47 15.11 -20.47
N GLN A 390 -6.30 14.82 -21.48
CA GLN A 390 -5.88 14.10 -22.69
C GLN A 390 -5.05 14.96 -23.64
N ASP A 391 -5.42 16.23 -23.79
CA ASP A 391 -4.79 17.20 -24.69
C ASP A 391 -4.56 18.52 -23.95
N GLU A 392 -3.30 18.85 -23.73
CA GLU A 392 -2.88 20.07 -23.06
C GLU A 392 -3.35 21.36 -23.77
N HIS A 393 -3.73 21.29 -25.05
CA HIS A 393 -4.26 22.40 -25.83
C HIS A 393 -5.79 22.38 -25.99
N GLY A 394 -6.48 21.31 -25.57
CA GLY A 394 -7.91 21.11 -25.83
C GLY A 394 -8.83 22.08 -25.07
N VAL A 395 -8.39 22.59 -23.91
CA VAL A 395 -9.12 23.61 -23.13
C VAL A 395 -8.13 24.67 -22.62
N PRO A 396 -8.42 25.99 -22.74
CA PRO A 396 -7.53 27.02 -22.21
C PRO A 396 -7.41 26.96 -20.69
N SER A 397 -6.18 27.05 -20.18
CA SER A 397 -5.92 27.17 -18.75
C SER A 397 -6.46 28.49 -18.19
N ASN A 398 -6.65 28.56 -16.86
CA ASN A 398 -6.94 29.79 -16.10
C ASN A 398 -8.31 30.46 -16.28
N LYS A 399 -9.19 29.98 -17.17
CA LYS A 399 -10.54 30.54 -17.34
C LYS A 399 -11.37 30.57 -16.05
N MET A 400 -11.18 29.60 -15.15
CA MET A 400 -11.93 29.57 -13.88
C MET A 400 -11.54 30.68 -12.90
N PHE A 401 -10.40 31.36 -13.08
CA PHE A 401 -10.06 32.52 -12.26
C PHE A 401 -10.93 33.75 -12.55
N GLU A 402 -11.65 33.76 -13.68
CA GLU A 402 -12.59 34.83 -14.02
C GLU A 402 -13.95 34.68 -13.32
N LEU A 403 -14.19 33.56 -12.64
CA LEU A 403 -15.44 33.31 -11.94
C LEU A 403 -15.60 34.25 -10.74
N THR A 404 -16.76 34.91 -10.67
CA THR A 404 -17.08 35.86 -9.61
C THR A 404 -18.42 35.51 -8.96
N VAL A 405 -18.57 35.92 -7.69
CA VAL A 405 -19.88 35.95 -7.05
C VAL A 405 -20.71 37.03 -7.72
N ARG A 406 -21.97 36.71 -8.04
CA ARG A 406 -22.92 37.64 -8.64
C ARG A 406 -24.10 37.88 -7.71
N GLU A 407 -24.73 39.04 -7.87
CA GLU A 407 -26.02 39.33 -7.23
C GLU A 407 -27.16 39.02 -8.20
N VAL A 408 -28.20 38.35 -7.71
CA VAL A 408 -29.41 38.03 -8.47
C VAL A 408 -30.65 38.30 -7.63
N ASP A 409 -31.81 38.47 -8.27
CA ASP A 409 -33.08 38.60 -7.56
C ASP A 409 -33.42 37.30 -6.83
N ASP A 410 -33.91 37.42 -5.59
CA ASP A 410 -34.36 36.28 -4.81
C ASP A 410 -35.77 35.90 -5.28
N LYS A 411 -35.83 34.87 -6.13
CA LYS A 411 -37.05 34.36 -6.77
C LYS A 411 -37.83 33.40 -5.89
#